data_AF-A0A816TQ46-F1
#
_entry.id   AF-A0A816TQ46-F1
#
_cell.length_a   1.000
_cell.length_b   1.000
_cell.length_c   1.000
_cell.angle_alpha   90.00
_cell.angle_beta   90.00
_cell.angle_gamma   90.00
#
_symmetry.space_group_name_H-M   'P 1'
#
loop_
_entity.id
_entity.type
_entity.pdbx_description
1 polymer ?
#
loop_
_entity_poly.entity_id
_entity_poly.type
_entity_poly.pdbx_seq_one_letter_code
_entity_poly.pdbx_strand_id
1 'polypeptide(L)'
;SLFSRHGFRVTSLLQILIELYICLELKYELIRSFLYLSDLFTSSQQLYDLCYKYFCTWFDEDDVMISLVSYGLCKPNILFRQRTKEYNELYIRLIERVIKRLNKILHDPTFTCVLTLMDYSVDGSISSLPYPMFHRFCSQILPQIHHKIQWLHLELLTMNAILLSANYPNLYGLGLYGLKMQKVTYLFTDETLLYRFKNQISSLVIDIVDSDGANSLEIIRFIFTHLCAMFTNLRYLNFGPSLSKCQQLSFGTSSLEVVSSTISELHICVPCFLDCLYLLDGRFNQLHTLYVYITFIYVPQETINHKAYYILNNIFDSDEKILLYFFLGKTT
;
A
#
# COMPACT_ATOMS: atom_id res chain seq x y z
N SER A 1 -11.42 -28.41 28.93
CA SER A 1 -11.90 -29.31 30.02
C SER A 1 -13.42 -29.54 30.00
N LEU A 2 -14.18 -29.11 28.98
CA LEU A 2 -15.64 -29.30 28.89
C LEU A 2 -16.10 -30.66 28.33
N PHE A 3 -15.23 -31.43 27.68
CA PHE A 3 -15.60 -32.71 27.04
C PHE A 3 -15.29 -33.97 27.85
N SER A 4 -14.69 -33.87 29.05
CA SER A 4 -14.41 -35.05 29.89
C SER A 4 -15.63 -35.56 30.68
N ARG A 5 -16.78 -34.88 30.63
CA ARG A 5 -17.94 -35.16 31.50
C ARG A 5 -18.92 -36.23 30.98
N HIS A 6 -18.76 -36.76 29.76
CA HIS A 6 -19.75 -37.71 29.18
C HIS A 6 -19.22 -39.09 28.75
N GLY A 7 -18.00 -39.49 29.11
CA GLY A 7 -17.51 -40.85 28.81
C GLY A 7 -17.33 -41.18 27.32
N PHE A 8 -17.60 -40.24 26.41
CA PHE A 8 -17.35 -40.38 24.98
C PHE A 8 -15.85 -40.22 24.69
N ARG A 9 -15.24 -41.23 24.04
CA ARG A 9 -13.88 -41.12 23.53
C ARG A 9 -13.90 -40.25 22.27
N VAL A 10 -13.53 -38.98 22.44
CA VAL A 10 -13.42 -37.99 21.34
C VAL A 10 -12.55 -38.51 20.18
N THR A 11 -11.54 -39.32 20.48
CA THR A 11 -10.62 -39.93 19.50
C THR A 11 -11.33 -40.87 18.52
N SER A 12 -12.36 -41.62 18.93
CA SER A 12 -13.08 -42.52 18.02
C SER A 12 -14.04 -41.79 17.09
N LEU A 13 -14.67 -40.70 17.54
CA LEU A 13 -15.57 -39.90 16.70
C LEU A 13 -14.80 -39.16 15.61
N LEU A 14 -13.63 -38.64 15.95
CA LEU A 14 -12.81 -37.93 15.01
C LEU A 14 -12.15 -38.87 13.98
N GLN A 15 -11.77 -40.09 14.38
CA GLN A 15 -11.35 -41.13 13.45
C GLN A 15 -12.47 -41.47 12.44
N ILE A 16 -13.70 -41.62 12.92
CA ILE A 16 -14.89 -41.87 12.07
C ILE A 16 -15.13 -40.70 11.11
N LEU A 17 -15.02 -39.46 11.59
CA LEU A 17 -15.15 -38.29 10.73
C LEU A 17 -14.10 -38.31 9.62
N ILE A 18 -12.83 -38.55 9.95
CA ILE A 18 -11.74 -38.61 8.96
C ILE A 18 -12.02 -39.70 7.92
N GLU A 19 -12.39 -40.91 8.33
CA GLU A 19 -12.71 -42.01 7.42
C GLU A 19 -13.91 -41.69 6.52
N LEU A 20 -14.93 -41.03 7.07
CA LEU A 20 -16.13 -40.62 6.35
C LEU A 20 -15.82 -39.53 5.32
N TYR A 21 -15.03 -38.52 5.69
CA TYR A 21 -14.58 -37.48 4.76
C TYR A 21 -13.69 -38.03 3.64
N ILE A 22 -12.79 -38.98 3.95
CA ILE A 22 -11.97 -39.67 2.95
C ILE A 22 -12.85 -40.46 1.98
N CYS A 23 -13.82 -41.21 2.50
CA CYS A 23 -14.74 -42.01 1.69
C CYS A 23 -15.61 -41.16 0.76
N LEU A 24 -15.90 -39.92 1.14
CA LEU A 24 -16.68 -38.96 0.35
C LEU A 24 -15.81 -38.08 -0.58
N GLU A 25 -14.50 -38.30 -0.62
CA GLU A 25 -13.53 -37.48 -1.38
C GLU A 25 -13.56 -35.97 -1.04
N LEU A 26 -14.07 -35.62 0.15
CA LEU A 26 -14.23 -34.23 0.61
C LEU A 26 -12.95 -33.69 1.25
N LYS A 27 -11.84 -33.72 0.50
CA LYS A 27 -10.48 -33.43 1.02
C LYS A 27 -10.33 -32.02 1.61
N TYR A 28 -10.95 -31.03 0.97
CA TYR A 28 -10.93 -29.64 1.44
C TYR A 28 -11.65 -29.43 2.77
N GLU A 29 -12.88 -29.95 2.86
CA GLU A 29 -13.69 -29.85 4.08
C GLU A 29 -13.10 -30.70 5.20
N LEU A 30 -12.40 -31.78 4.86
CA LEU A 30 -11.62 -32.55 5.81
C LEU A 30 -10.49 -31.72 6.40
N ILE A 31 -9.61 -31.11 5.59
CA ILE A 31 -8.51 -30.29 6.13
C ILE A 31 -9.07 -29.11 6.92
N ARG A 32 -10.12 -28.44 6.42
CA ARG A 32 -10.77 -27.33 7.12
C ARG A 32 -11.36 -27.77 8.46
N SER A 33 -12.13 -28.85 8.49
CA SER A 33 -12.67 -29.41 9.73
C SER A 33 -11.56 -29.84 10.68
N PHE A 34 -10.48 -30.41 10.14
CA PHE A 34 -9.31 -30.82 10.90
C PHE A 34 -8.58 -29.64 11.54
N LEU A 35 -8.50 -28.49 10.86
CA LEU A 35 -7.96 -27.24 11.40
C LEU A 35 -8.78 -26.68 12.56
N TYR A 36 -10.11 -26.82 12.51
CA TYR A 36 -10.99 -26.39 13.60
C TYR A 36 -11.00 -27.38 14.77
N LEU A 37 -10.92 -28.67 14.47
CA LEU A 37 -10.95 -29.74 15.46
C LEU A 37 -9.56 -30.04 16.05
N SER A 38 -8.47 -29.48 15.50
CA SER A 38 -7.09 -29.68 15.96
C SER A 38 -6.91 -29.44 17.46
N ASP A 39 -7.70 -28.53 18.01
CA ASP A 39 -7.63 -28.08 19.40
C ASP A 39 -8.32 -29.08 20.36
N LEU A 40 -9.06 -30.06 19.82
CA LEU A 40 -9.71 -31.14 20.57
C LEU A 40 -8.82 -32.39 20.73
N PHE A 41 -7.68 -32.45 20.03
CA PHE A 41 -6.77 -33.58 20.13
C PHE A 41 -5.97 -33.51 21.43
N THR A 42 -5.99 -34.61 22.19
CA THR A 42 -5.24 -34.73 23.44
C THR A 42 -3.76 -35.08 23.23
N SER A 43 -3.37 -35.46 22.02
CA SER A 43 -1.99 -35.80 21.65
C SER A 43 -1.61 -35.23 20.30
N SER A 44 -0.50 -34.48 20.26
CA SER A 44 0.11 -33.98 19.03
C SER A 44 0.61 -35.11 18.11
N GLN A 45 0.92 -36.29 18.66
CA GLN A 45 1.35 -37.46 17.86
C GLN A 45 0.22 -38.01 17.00
N GLN A 46 -0.99 -38.12 17.56
CA GLN A 46 -2.14 -38.65 16.83
C GLN A 46 -2.52 -37.72 15.68
N LEU A 47 -2.47 -36.41 15.92
CA LEU A 47 -2.69 -35.41 14.88
C LEU A 47 -1.63 -35.55 13.76
N TYR A 48 -0.37 -35.77 14.13
CA TYR A 48 0.71 -35.97 13.17
C TYR A 48 0.51 -37.23 12.33
N ASP A 49 0.27 -38.39 12.94
CA ASP A 49 0.14 -39.66 12.20
C ASP A 49 -1.00 -39.58 11.18
N LEU A 50 -2.09 -38.89 11.53
CA LEU A 50 -3.22 -38.63 10.64
C LEU A 50 -2.89 -37.64 9.53
N CYS A 51 -2.31 -36.48 9.87
CA CYS A 51 -1.85 -35.49 8.88
C CYS A 51 -0.85 -36.12 7.91
N TYR A 52 0.12 -36.87 8.41
CA TYR A 52 1.16 -37.48 7.60
C TYR A 52 0.58 -38.56 6.68
N LYS A 53 -0.28 -39.45 7.22
CA LYS A 53 -0.88 -40.53 6.44
C LYS A 53 -1.77 -40.03 5.30
N TYR A 54 -2.52 -38.96 5.53
CA TYR A 54 -3.55 -38.51 4.59
C TYR A 54 -3.20 -37.23 3.84
N PHE A 55 -2.53 -36.26 4.45
CA PHE A 55 -2.24 -34.98 3.80
C PHE A 55 -0.95 -35.00 2.97
N CYS A 56 0.02 -35.88 3.28
CA CYS A 56 1.24 -36.02 2.47
C CYS A 56 0.93 -36.50 1.05
N THR A 57 -0.10 -37.32 0.85
CA THR A 57 -0.49 -37.81 -0.47
C THR A 57 -1.28 -36.77 -1.28
N TRP A 58 -1.88 -35.78 -0.61
CA TRP A 58 -2.61 -34.67 -1.26
C TRP A 58 -1.74 -33.44 -1.51
N PHE A 59 -0.46 -33.52 -1.14
CA PHE A 59 0.46 -32.41 -1.25
C PHE A 59 0.67 -31.97 -2.71
N ASP A 60 0.44 -32.87 -3.66
CA ASP A 60 0.68 -32.69 -5.11
C ASP A 60 -0.55 -32.24 -5.91
N GLU A 61 -1.70 -32.02 -5.28
CA GLU A 61 -2.97 -31.80 -6.02
C GLU A 61 -3.13 -30.36 -6.53
N ASP A 62 -3.13 -29.35 -5.65
CA ASP A 62 -3.26 -27.94 -6.05
C ASP A 62 -2.74 -26.93 -5.00
N ASP A 63 -2.63 -25.67 -5.41
CA ASP A 63 -2.09 -24.56 -4.60
C ASP A 63 -2.92 -24.24 -3.34
N VAL A 64 -4.23 -24.51 -3.35
CA VAL A 64 -5.13 -24.22 -2.21
C VAL A 64 -4.99 -25.33 -1.16
N MET A 65 -4.95 -26.58 -1.60
CA MET A 65 -4.65 -27.74 -0.77
C MET A 65 -3.31 -27.59 -0.09
N ILE A 66 -2.26 -27.16 -0.81
CA ILE A 66 -0.94 -26.92 -0.21
C ILE A 66 -1.02 -25.87 0.90
N SER A 67 -1.72 -24.74 0.69
CA SER A 67 -1.87 -23.70 1.70
C SER A 67 -2.58 -24.22 2.95
N LEU A 68 -3.65 -25.00 2.78
CA LEU A 68 -4.42 -25.59 3.88
C LEU A 68 -3.63 -26.66 4.64
N VAL A 69 -2.91 -27.53 3.93
CA VAL A 69 -2.03 -28.54 4.52
C VAL A 69 -0.87 -27.88 5.26
N SER A 70 -0.23 -26.88 4.66
CA SER A 70 0.86 -26.11 5.30
C SER A 70 0.39 -25.47 6.61
N TYR A 71 -0.78 -24.83 6.59
CA TYR A 71 -1.36 -24.22 7.77
C TYR A 71 -1.70 -25.27 8.84
N GLY A 72 -2.24 -26.43 8.44
CA GLY A 72 -2.57 -27.54 9.34
C GLY A 72 -1.36 -28.21 9.97
N LEU A 73 -0.23 -28.26 9.27
CA LEU A 73 1.03 -28.76 9.80
C LEU A 73 1.69 -27.72 10.74
N CYS A 74 1.57 -26.43 10.44
CA CYS A 74 2.17 -25.34 11.23
C CYS A 74 1.43 -25.02 12.54
N LYS A 75 0.07 -25.01 12.55
CA LYS A 75 -0.76 -24.65 13.72
C LYS A 75 -0.42 -25.43 15.01
N PRO A 76 -0.25 -26.77 14.99
CA PRO A 76 -0.15 -27.55 16.22
C PRO A 76 1.26 -27.62 16.85
N ASN A 77 2.24 -26.80 16.47
CA ASN A 77 3.66 -26.94 16.89
C ASN A 77 4.26 -28.34 16.65
N ILE A 78 3.56 -29.19 15.89
CA ILE A 78 4.00 -30.55 15.53
C ILE A 78 5.30 -30.49 14.76
N LEU A 79 5.43 -29.45 13.94
CA LEU A 79 6.64 -29.17 13.19
C LEU A 79 7.87 -28.90 14.09
N PHE A 80 7.69 -28.45 15.34
CA PHE A 80 8.82 -28.04 16.16
C PHE A 80 9.31 -29.12 17.14
N ARG A 81 8.60 -30.23 17.31
CA ARG A 81 8.93 -31.24 18.35
C ARG A 81 9.54 -32.54 17.84
N GLN A 82 9.47 -32.86 16.55
CA GLN A 82 9.97 -34.13 16.02
C GLN A 82 11.15 -33.92 15.07
N ARG A 83 12.28 -34.57 15.34
CA ARG A 83 13.50 -34.53 14.51
C ARG A 83 13.71 -35.85 13.75
N THR A 84 12.67 -36.37 13.10
CA THR A 84 12.85 -37.54 12.22
C THR A 84 13.33 -37.08 10.83
N LYS A 85 13.96 -37.98 10.07
CA LYS A 85 14.45 -37.67 8.72
C LYS A 85 13.31 -37.31 7.76
N GLU A 86 12.22 -38.08 7.82
CA GLU A 86 10.99 -37.87 7.03
C GLU A 86 10.36 -36.51 7.31
N TYR A 87 10.41 -36.08 8.57
CA TYR A 87 9.92 -34.80 9.03
C TYR A 87 10.66 -33.63 8.37
N ASN A 88 12.00 -33.68 8.37
CA ASN A 88 12.82 -32.66 7.73
C ASN A 88 12.56 -32.61 6.22
N GLU A 89 12.34 -33.77 5.58
CA GLU A 89 12.09 -33.84 4.14
C GLU A 89 10.74 -33.21 3.75
N LEU A 90 9.66 -33.50 4.49
CA LEU A 90 8.35 -32.89 4.26
C LEU A 90 8.42 -31.36 4.44
N TYR A 91 9.08 -30.91 5.51
CA TYR A 91 9.27 -29.49 5.80
C TYR A 91 10.09 -28.77 4.72
N ILE A 92 11.16 -29.39 4.22
CA ILE A 92 11.95 -28.85 3.10
C ILE A 92 11.07 -28.73 1.85
N ARG A 93 10.31 -29.77 1.47
CA ARG A 93 9.41 -29.73 0.30
C ARG A 93 8.33 -28.65 0.43
N LEU A 94 7.78 -28.48 1.63
CA LEU A 94 6.84 -27.39 1.96
C LEU A 94 7.48 -26.02 1.71
N ILE A 95 8.66 -25.79 2.28
CA ILE A 95 9.41 -24.54 2.09
C ILE A 95 9.73 -24.32 0.61
N GLU A 96 10.25 -25.32 -0.10
CA GLU A 96 10.62 -25.21 -1.51
C GLU A 96 9.43 -24.83 -2.39
N ARG A 97 8.25 -25.43 -2.15
CA ARG A 97 7.03 -25.07 -2.90
C ARG A 97 6.50 -23.69 -2.56
N VAL A 98 6.49 -23.33 -1.28
CA VAL A 98 6.13 -21.97 -0.86
C VAL A 98 7.07 -20.95 -1.50
N ILE A 99 8.38 -21.21 -1.51
CA ILE A 99 9.38 -20.38 -2.19
C ILE A 99 9.11 -20.35 -3.70
N LYS A 100 8.83 -21.48 -4.36
CA LYS A 100 8.51 -21.53 -5.79
C LYS A 100 7.28 -20.70 -6.14
N ARG A 101 6.21 -20.79 -5.32
CA ARG A 101 5.00 -19.99 -5.48
C ARG A 101 5.26 -18.51 -5.23
N LEU A 102 6.00 -18.17 -4.18
CA LEU A 102 6.43 -16.80 -3.93
C LEU A 102 7.25 -16.27 -5.10
N ASN A 103 8.21 -17.04 -5.64
CA ASN A 103 8.98 -16.65 -6.81
C ASN A 103 8.10 -16.42 -8.04
N LYS A 104 7.06 -17.26 -8.25
CA LYS A 104 6.08 -17.04 -9.32
C LYS A 104 5.33 -15.71 -9.12
N ILE A 105 4.82 -15.44 -7.92
CA ILE A 105 4.12 -14.20 -7.58
C ILE A 105 5.06 -12.98 -7.72
N LEU A 106 6.29 -13.10 -7.23
CA LEU A 106 7.34 -12.07 -7.32
C LEU A 106 7.80 -11.81 -8.75
N HIS A 107 7.37 -12.60 -9.74
CA HIS A 107 7.67 -12.35 -11.15
C HIS A 107 6.44 -12.08 -12.00
N ASP A 108 5.25 -12.18 -11.40
CA ASP A 108 3.99 -11.86 -12.03
C ASP A 108 3.89 -10.33 -12.21
N PRO A 109 3.68 -9.82 -13.44
CA PRO A 109 3.54 -8.40 -13.71
C PRO A 109 2.47 -7.73 -12.84
N THR A 110 1.37 -8.44 -12.55
CA THR A 110 0.24 -7.92 -11.76
C THR A 110 0.67 -7.46 -10.37
N PHE A 111 1.61 -8.19 -9.75
CA PHE A 111 2.09 -7.91 -8.40
C PHE A 111 3.41 -7.13 -8.38
N THR A 112 4.16 -7.13 -9.49
CA THR A 112 5.49 -6.49 -9.55
C THR A 112 5.47 -5.09 -10.15
N CYS A 113 4.44 -4.74 -10.93
CA CYS A 113 4.34 -3.40 -11.51
C CYS A 113 4.08 -2.33 -10.45
N VAL A 114 3.28 -2.62 -9.43
CA VAL A 114 2.99 -1.70 -8.33
C VAL A 114 3.53 -2.28 -7.03
N LEU A 115 4.55 -1.64 -6.46
CA LEU A 115 5.14 -2.07 -5.21
C LEU A 115 4.78 -1.08 -4.09
N THR A 116 4.10 -1.60 -3.07
CA THR A 116 3.74 -0.86 -1.86
C THR A 116 4.52 -1.40 -0.68
N LEU A 117 5.39 -0.55 -0.11
CA LEU A 117 6.25 -0.91 1.03
C LEU A 117 5.82 -0.19 2.30
N MET A 118 4.51 -0.22 2.54
CA MET A 118 3.85 0.43 3.66
C MET A 118 2.71 -0.46 4.10
N ASP A 119 2.47 -0.52 5.40
CA ASP A 119 1.32 -1.18 5.96
C ASP A 119 0.32 -0.11 6.40
N TYR A 120 -0.89 -0.15 5.84
CA TYR A 120 -1.98 0.71 6.24
C TYR A 120 -2.73 0.01 7.35
N SER A 121 -2.55 0.48 8.58
CA SER A 121 -3.39 0.03 9.67
C SER A 121 -4.84 0.54 9.49
N VAL A 122 -5.77 -0.09 10.21
CA VAL A 122 -7.20 0.25 10.17
C VAL A 122 -7.47 1.67 10.66
N ASP A 123 -6.60 2.24 11.49
CA ASP A 123 -6.71 3.62 11.98
C ASP A 123 -6.08 4.66 11.03
N GLY A 124 -5.58 4.22 9.88
CA GLY A 124 -4.92 5.06 8.89
C GLY A 124 -3.47 5.38 9.22
N SER A 125 -2.92 4.86 10.33
CA SER A 125 -1.49 4.96 10.59
C SER A 125 -0.70 4.06 9.64
N ILE A 126 0.45 4.57 9.20
CA ILE A 126 1.36 3.84 8.34
C ILE A 126 2.35 3.10 9.24
N SER A 127 2.35 1.77 9.20
CA SER A 127 3.38 0.93 9.82
C SER A 127 4.49 0.61 8.82
N SER A 128 5.73 0.74 9.28
CA SER A 128 6.90 0.30 8.52
C SER A 128 7.01 -1.22 8.52
N LEU A 129 7.55 -1.76 7.43
CA LEU A 129 7.97 -3.16 7.36
C LEU A 129 9.02 -3.45 8.45
N PRO A 130 8.93 -4.58 9.18
CA PRO A 130 9.96 -4.96 10.14
C PRO A 130 11.34 -4.98 9.50
N TYR A 131 12.34 -4.38 10.16
CA TYR A 131 13.69 -4.19 9.60
C TYR A 131 14.32 -5.44 8.97
N PRO A 132 14.24 -6.65 9.59
CA PRO A 132 14.80 -7.85 8.98
C PRO A 132 14.13 -8.24 7.65
N MET A 133 12.81 -8.03 7.54
CA MET A 133 12.06 -8.27 6.30
C MET A 133 12.43 -7.25 5.24
N PHE A 134 12.50 -5.97 5.62
CA PHE A 134 12.91 -4.89 4.72
C PHE A 134 14.33 -5.11 4.17
N HIS A 135 15.30 -5.42 5.03
CA HIS A 135 16.67 -5.70 4.62
C HIS A 135 16.75 -6.88 3.64
N ARG A 136 16.03 -7.97 3.94
CA ARG A 136 15.97 -9.13 3.04
C ARG A 136 15.33 -8.77 1.70
N PHE A 137 14.26 -7.98 1.71
CA PHE A 137 13.62 -7.50 0.49
C PHE A 137 14.60 -6.72 -0.39
N CYS A 138 15.29 -5.73 0.18
CA CYS A 138 16.25 -4.90 -0.56
C CYS A 138 17.44 -5.70 -1.10
N SER A 139 17.95 -6.67 -0.35
CA SER A 139 19.16 -7.42 -0.73
C SER A 139 18.89 -8.61 -1.66
N GLN A 140 17.73 -9.25 -1.56
CA GLN A 140 17.44 -10.48 -2.28
C GLN A 140 16.37 -10.33 -3.34
N ILE A 141 15.29 -9.61 -3.06
CA ILE A 141 14.10 -9.58 -3.91
C ILE A 141 14.17 -8.41 -4.89
N LEU A 142 14.42 -7.20 -4.38
CA LEU A 142 14.44 -5.98 -5.18
C LEU A 142 15.38 -6.06 -6.41
N PRO A 143 16.61 -6.60 -6.31
CA PRO A 143 17.50 -6.74 -7.47
C PRO A 143 16.95 -7.63 -8.59
N GLN A 144 15.99 -8.51 -8.28
CA GLN A 144 15.38 -9.39 -9.26
C GLN A 144 14.16 -8.79 -9.95
N ILE A 145 13.54 -7.76 -9.35
CA ILE A 145 12.23 -7.24 -9.79
C ILE A 145 12.24 -5.75 -10.15
N HIS A 146 13.29 -4.99 -9.78
CA HIS A 146 13.30 -3.52 -9.92
C HIS A 146 13.02 -3.03 -11.35
N HIS A 147 13.43 -3.78 -12.37
CA HIS A 147 13.19 -3.45 -13.77
C HIS A 147 11.72 -3.61 -14.20
N LYS A 148 10.90 -4.34 -13.43
CA LYS A 148 9.46 -4.53 -13.69
C LYS A 148 8.59 -3.50 -12.98
N ILE A 149 9.15 -2.81 -11.99
CA ILE A 149 8.41 -1.85 -11.17
C ILE A 149 8.12 -0.61 -12.00
N GLN A 150 6.84 -0.28 -12.04
CA GLN A 150 6.27 0.87 -12.72
C GLN A 150 5.80 1.95 -11.74
N TRP A 151 5.41 1.52 -10.54
CA TRP A 151 4.92 2.37 -9.48
C TRP A 151 5.48 1.96 -8.12
N LEU A 152 5.93 2.95 -7.34
CA LEU A 152 6.44 2.77 -5.98
C LEU A 152 5.61 3.58 -4.97
N HIS A 153 5.10 2.94 -3.93
CA HIS A 153 4.50 3.60 -2.77
C HIS A 153 5.42 3.39 -1.55
N LEU A 154 6.02 4.47 -1.05
CA LEU A 154 7.10 4.45 -0.07
C LEU A 154 6.78 5.33 1.14
N GLU A 155 7.14 4.82 2.31
CA GLU A 155 7.19 5.61 3.54
C GLU A 155 8.54 6.32 3.64
N LEU A 156 8.56 7.48 4.31
CA LEU A 156 9.76 8.24 4.62
C LEU A 156 10.95 7.40 5.12
N LEU A 157 10.73 6.38 5.96
CA LEU A 157 11.79 5.57 6.55
C LEU A 157 12.49 4.63 5.56
N THR A 158 11.75 4.13 4.56
CA THR A 158 12.25 3.15 3.59
C THR A 158 12.64 3.78 2.26
N MET A 159 12.12 4.98 1.97
CA MET A 159 12.29 5.70 0.73
C MET A 159 13.74 5.80 0.27
N ASN A 160 14.66 6.29 1.12
CA ASN A 160 16.06 6.49 0.73
C ASN A 160 16.73 5.17 0.34
N ALA A 161 16.53 4.13 1.14
CA ALA A 161 17.10 2.82 0.87
C ALA A 161 16.56 2.27 -0.45
N ILE A 162 15.25 2.33 -0.70
CA ILE A 162 14.65 1.79 -1.93
C ILE A 162 15.06 2.58 -3.16
N LEU A 163 14.96 3.91 -3.12
CA LEU A 163 15.30 4.77 -4.27
C LEU A 163 16.79 4.71 -4.63
N LEU A 164 17.68 4.40 -3.66
CA LEU A 164 19.11 4.23 -3.91
C LEU A 164 19.53 2.80 -4.27
N SER A 165 18.74 1.80 -3.91
CA SER A 165 19.16 0.39 -4.04
C SER A 165 19.14 -0.13 -5.47
N ALA A 166 18.42 0.52 -6.39
CA ALA A 166 18.28 0.04 -7.76
C ALA A 166 18.02 1.16 -8.77
N ASN A 167 18.22 0.84 -10.05
CA ASN A 167 17.78 1.67 -11.17
C ASN A 167 16.40 1.19 -11.62
N TYR A 168 15.39 2.07 -11.67
CA TYR A 168 14.02 1.69 -12.02
C TYR A 168 13.67 2.21 -13.43
N PRO A 169 14.06 1.51 -14.51
CA PRO A 169 13.93 2.01 -15.88
C PRO A 169 12.48 2.27 -16.32
N ASN A 170 11.51 1.58 -15.71
CA ASN A 170 10.09 1.66 -16.06
C ASN A 170 9.25 2.46 -15.06
N LEU A 171 9.90 3.11 -14.08
CA LEU A 171 9.20 3.86 -13.05
C LEU A 171 8.61 5.14 -13.63
N TYR A 172 7.28 5.20 -13.71
CA TYR A 172 6.56 6.42 -14.10
C TYR A 172 5.71 6.98 -12.95
N GLY A 173 5.51 6.21 -11.88
CA GLY A 173 4.70 6.58 -10.74
C GLY A 173 5.44 6.47 -9.41
N LEU A 174 5.32 7.49 -8.57
CA LEU A 174 5.91 7.51 -7.24
C LEU A 174 4.93 8.07 -6.22
N GLY A 175 4.73 7.39 -5.11
CA GLY A 175 3.97 7.86 -3.96
C GLY A 175 4.84 7.90 -2.72
N LEU A 176 4.90 9.07 -2.07
CA LEU A 176 5.69 9.33 -0.88
C LEU A 176 4.76 9.68 0.27
N TYR A 177 4.80 8.90 1.34
CA TYR A 177 3.86 9.03 2.46
C TYR A 177 4.58 9.15 3.80
N GLY A 178 3.85 9.63 4.80
CA GLY A 178 4.43 9.83 6.12
C GLY A 178 5.48 10.94 6.15
N LEU A 179 5.45 11.84 5.17
CA LEU A 179 6.47 12.87 5.05
C LEU A 179 6.30 13.89 6.18
N LYS A 180 7.41 14.22 6.85
CA LYS A 180 7.44 15.30 7.84
C LYS A 180 7.91 16.57 7.15
N MET A 181 7.22 17.69 7.37
CA MET A 181 7.49 18.98 6.70
C MET A 181 8.98 19.34 6.67
N GLN A 182 9.71 19.18 7.78
CA GLN A 182 11.15 19.48 7.90
C GLN A 182 12.04 18.66 6.95
N LYS A 183 11.65 17.44 6.59
CA LYS A 183 12.40 16.58 5.68
C LYS A 183 12.00 16.76 4.23
N VAL A 184 10.83 17.34 3.97
CA VAL A 184 10.33 17.48 2.60
C VAL A 184 11.16 18.46 1.79
N THR A 185 11.59 19.57 2.38
CA THR A 185 12.47 20.54 1.72
C THR A 185 13.77 19.88 1.26
N TYR A 186 14.35 19.01 2.08
CA TYR A 186 15.52 18.21 1.73
C TYR A 186 15.26 17.22 0.58
N LEU A 187 14.02 16.83 0.28
CA LEU A 187 13.74 15.93 -0.85
C LEU A 187 13.64 16.62 -2.20
N PHE A 188 13.45 17.93 -2.20
CA PHE A 188 13.16 18.72 -3.40
C PHE A 188 14.22 19.76 -3.76
N THR A 189 15.35 19.78 -3.06
CA THR A 189 16.53 20.58 -3.45
C THR A 189 17.37 19.87 -4.52
N ASP A 190 18.23 20.60 -5.25
CA ASP A 190 18.80 20.20 -6.56
C ASP A 190 19.76 18.98 -6.59
N GLU A 191 20.11 18.38 -5.45
CA GLU A 191 21.02 17.22 -5.39
C GLU A 191 20.35 15.95 -4.81
N THR A 192 19.03 15.88 -4.92
CA THR A 192 18.23 14.92 -4.16
C THR A 192 17.94 13.63 -4.91
N LEU A 193 17.39 12.66 -4.15
CA LEU A 193 16.97 11.35 -4.64
C LEU A 193 15.98 11.44 -5.80
N LEU A 194 15.09 12.43 -5.77
CA LEU A 194 14.01 12.58 -6.75
C LEU A 194 14.51 13.14 -8.08
N TYR A 195 15.58 13.94 -8.07
CA TYR A 195 16.17 14.51 -9.27
C TYR A 195 16.58 13.44 -10.28
N ARG A 196 16.99 12.25 -9.81
CA ARG A 196 17.34 11.10 -10.68
C ARG A 196 16.17 10.62 -11.53
N PHE A 197 14.95 10.83 -11.06
CA PHE A 197 13.72 10.40 -11.71
C PHE A 197 12.97 11.54 -12.40
N LYS A 198 13.56 12.74 -12.46
CA LYS A 198 12.91 13.96 -12.93
C LYS A 198 12.31 13.90 -14.34
N ASN A 199 12.92 13.09 -15.21
CA ASN A 199 12.48 12.87 -16.60
C ASN A 199 11.69 11.56 -16.76
N GLN A 200 11.54 10.75 -15.72
CA GLN A 200 10.87 9.44 -15.79
C GLN A 200 9.48 9.48 -15.16
N ILE A 201 9.34 10.18 -14.03
CA ILE A 201 8.08 10.26 -13.30
C ILE A 201 7.09 11.15 -14.05
N SER A 202 5.93 10.57 -14.33
CA SER A 202 4.75 11.28 -14.86
C SER A 202 3.63 11.40 -13.83
N SER A 203 3.69 10.61 -12.76
CA SER A 203 2.70 10.64 -11.68
C SER A 203 3.34 10.65 -10.30
N LEU A 204 2.96 11.61 -9.47
CA LEU A 204 3.51 11.79 -8.13
C LEU A 204 2.40 11.93 -7.08
N VAL A 205 2.50 11.16 -6.00
CA VAL A 205 1.65 11.26 -4.81
C VAL A 205 2.50 11.71 -3.63
N ILE A 206 2.08 12.73 -2.89
CA ILE A 206 2.79 13.29 -1.74
C ILE A 206 1.82 13.41 -0.57
N ASP A 207 2.10 12.72 0.53
CA ASP A 207 1.31 12.79 1.76
C ASP A 207 2.17 13.21 2.96
N ILE A 208 1.81 14.34 3.58
CA ILE A 208 2.60 15.05 4.58
C ILE A 208 1.86 15.05 5.92
N VAL A 209 2.38 14.36 6.93
CA VAL A 209 1.65 14.02 8.17
C VAL A 209 1.81 15.06 9.29
N ASP A 210 2.84 15.92 9.22
CA ASP A 210 3.23 16.83 10.30
C ASP A 210 3.08 18.30 9.87
N SER A 211 1.85 18.81 9.86
CA SER A 211 1.52 20.17 9.36
C SER A 211 1.08 21.17 10.43
N ASP A 212 1.26 20.86 11.73
CA ASP A 212 0.73 21.67 12.85
C ASP A 212 1.45 23.03 13.05
N GLY A 213 2.14 23.54 12.04
CA GLY A 213 2.91 24.79 12.10
C GLY A 213 2.41 25.87 11.13
N ALA A 214 2.58 27.13 11.56
CA ALA A 214 2.33 28.34 10.78
C ALA A 214 3.09 28.41 9.43
N ASN A 215 4.08 27.53 9.21
CA ASN A 215 4.92 27.51 8.01
C ASN A 215 4.49 26.45 6.97
N SER A 216 3.39 25.71 7.20
CA SER A 216 2.93 24.66 6.29
C SER A 216 2.68 25.18 4.86
N LEU A 217 2.12 26.38 4.72
CA LEU A 217 1.88 27.04 3.43
C LEU A 217 3.17 27.28 2.63
N GLU A 218 4.17 27.89 3.26
CA GLU A 218 5.43 28.21 2.58
C GLU A 218 6.13 26.94 2.09
N ILE A 219 6.04 25.86 2.86
CA ILE A 219 6.61 24.57 2.49
C ILE A 219 5.82 23.94 1.34
N ILE A 220 4.48 23.98 1.37
CA ILE A 220 3.67 23.49 0.25
C ILE A 220 3.98 24.28 -1.01
N ARG A 221 4.08 25.61 -0.93
CA ARG A 221 4.48 26.45 -2.06
C ARG A 221 5.88 26.09 -2.54
N PHE A 222 6.83 25.92 -1.63
CA PHE A 222 8.20 25.50 -1.94
C PHE A 222 8.17 24.18 -2.70
N ILE A 223 7.49 23.16 -2.18
CA ILE A 223 7.32 21.86 -2.82
C ILE A 223 6.73 22.04 -4.20
N PHE A 224 5.63 22.79 -4.31
CA PHE A 224 4.91 22.98 -5.54
C PHE A 224 5.79 23.60 -6.64
N THR A 225 6.49 24.69 -6.30
CA THR A 225 7.40 25.39 -7.21
C THR A 225 8.55 24.49 -7.63
N HIS A 226 9.16 23.76 -6.69
CA HIS A 226 10.29 22.87 -6.99
C HIS A 226 9.85 21.65 -7.81
N LEU A 227 8.68 21.08 -7.55
CA LEU A 227 8.13 19.98 -8.35
C LEU A 227 7.92 20.38 -9.80
N CYS A 228 7.29 21.54 -10.02
CA CYS A 228 7.04 22.04 -11.37
C CYS A 228 8.34 22.40 -12.10
N ALA A 229 9.34 22.92 -11.38
CA ALA A 229 10.64 23.21 -11.97
C ALA A 229 11.46 21.94 -12.25
N MET A 230 11.36 20.93 -11.38
CA MET A 230 12.19 19.72 -11.44
C MET A 230 11.65 18.71 -12.46
N PHE A 231 10.36 18.40 -12.42
CA PHE A 231 9.78 17.34 -13.24
C PHE A 231 9.24 17.88 -14.56
N THR A 232 9.91 17.54 -15.66
CA THR A 232 9.51 17.96 -17.01
C THR A 232 8.31 17.16 -17.53
N ASN A 233 8.15 15.92 -17.06
CA ASN A 233 7.14 14.97 -17.54
C ASN A 233 5.96 14.76 -16.57
N LEU A 234 5.89 15.52 -15.46
CA LEU A 234 4.86 15.35 -14.44
C LEU A 234 3.49 15.79 -14.97
N ARG A 235 2.62 14.82 -15.22
CA ARG A 235 1.25 15.02 -15.71
C ARG A 235 0.21 14.91 -14.61
N TYR A 236 0.47 14.05 -13.62
CA TYR A 236 -0.43 13.74 -12.52
C TYR A 236 0.22 14.08 -11.19
N LEU A 237 -0.39 14.96 -10.41
CA LEU A 237 0.07 15.31 -9.07
C LEU A 237 -1.06 15.14 -8.07
N ASN A 238 -0.82 14.36 -7.02
CA ASN A 238 -1.78 14.12 -5.96
C ASN A 238 -1.17 14.48 -4.60
N PHE A 239 -1.79 15.44 -3.92
CA PHE A 239 -1.51 15.67 -2.51
C PHE A 239 -2.50 14.92 -1.63
N GLY A 240 -1.95 14.07 -0.78
CA GLY A 240 -2.69 13.23 0.14
C GLY A 240 -3.56 14.00 1.14
N PRO A 241 -4.45 13.29 1.83
CA PRO A 241 -5.48 13.88 2.69
C PRO A 241 -4.88 14.65 3.88
N SER A 242 -3.64 14.37 4.28
CA SER A 242 -3.04 15.02 5.45
C SER A 242 -2.85 16.53 5.28
N LEU A 243 -2.87 17.06 4.05
CA LEU A 243 -2.89 18.50 3.80
C LEU A 243 -4.12 19.21 4.39
N SER A 244 -5.23 18.49 4.60
CA SER A 244 -6.45 19.04 5.20
C SER A 244 -6.23 19.61 6.61
N LYS A 245 -5.17 19.18 7.30
CA LYS A 245 -4.84 19.61 8.65
C LYS A 245 -4.06 20.92 8.69
N CYS A 246 -3.58 21.44 7.55
CA CYS A 246 -2.90 22.73 7.49
C CYS A 246 -3.92 23.84 7.79
N GLN A 247 -3.70 24.69 8.81
CA GLN A 247 -4.61 25.81 9.08
C GLN A 247 -4.44 26.91 8.02
N GLN A 248 -5.57 27.40 7.47
CA GLN A 248 -5.77 28.56 6.58
C GLN A 248 -4.57 28.96 5.70
N LEU A 249 -4.63 28.65 4.40
CA LEU A 249 -3.58 28.97 3.41
C LEU A 249 -3.63 30.42 2.91
N SER A 250 -4.51 31.28 3.43
CA SER A 250 -4.67 32.67 2.99
C SER A 250 -4.08 33.68 3.98
N PHE A 251 -3.01 34.41 3.60
CA PHE A 251 -2.89 35.88 3.67
C PHE A 251 -1.50 36.35 3.16
N GLY A 252 -1.50 37.24 2.16
CA GLY A 252 -0.51 38.32 2.07
C GLY A 252 0.84 38.10 1.38
N THR A 253 0.93 37.37 0.26
CA THR A 253 2.19 37.34 -0.50
C THR A 253 2.00 37.49 -2.01
N SER A 254 2.98 38.14 -2.62
CA SER A 254 3.07 38.44 -4.06
C SER A 254 3.07 37.18 -4.93
N SER A 255 2.49 37.32 -6.12
CA SER A 255 2.46 36.31 -7.17
C SER A 255 3.88 35.86 -7.51
N LEU A 256 4.10 34.54 -7.56
CA LEU A 256 5.36 33.95 -7.99
C LEU A 256 5.40 33.94 -9.52
N GLU A 257 6.37 34.63 -10.12
CA GLU A 257 6.67 34.54 -11.55
C GLU A 257 7.42 33.22 -11.84
N VAL A 258 6.70 32.13 -12.17
CA VAL A 258 7.32 30.87 -12.65
C VAL A 258 6.49 30.23 -13.77
N VAL A 259 7.23 29.53 -14.63
CA VAL A 259 6.94 28.99 -15.97
C VAL A 259 5.91 27.84 -16.00
N SER A 260 5.15 27.81 -17.10
CA SER A 260 4.27 26.74 -17.61
C SER A 260 4.55 25.32 -17.08
N SER A 261 3.60 24.76 -16.34
CA SER A 261 3.60 23.36 -15.90
C SER A 261 3.04 22.40 -16.97
N THR A 262 3.54 21.15 -17.01
CA THR A 262 2.98 20.04 -17.83
C THR A 262 1.90 19.23 -17.12
N ILE A 263 1.50 19.65 -15.91
CA ILE A 263 0.48 18.98 -15.12
C ILE A 263 -0.88 19.12 -15.80
N SER A 264 -1.45 17.99 -16.19
CA SER A 264 -2.79 17.87 -16.78
C SER A 264 -3.86 17.53 -15.74
N GLU A 265 -3.46 16.91 -14.62
CA GLU A 265 -4.37 16.46 -13.58
C GLU A 265 -3.79 16.71 -12.19
N LEU A 266 -4.56 17.44 -11.38
CA LEU A 266 -4.19 17.80 -10.01
C LEU A 266 -5.26 17.30 -9.04
N HIS A 267 -4.82 16.54 -8.04
CA HIS A 267 -5.64 16.13 -6.90
C HIS A 267 -5.11 16.83 -5.66
N ILE A 268 -5.99 17.53 -4.96
CA ILE A 268 -5.60 18.23 -3.75
C ILE A 268 -6.68 18.12 -2.67
N CYS A 269 -6.22 17.87 -1.45
CA CYS A 269 -7.05 17.97 -0.26
C CYS A 269 -6.72 19.27 0.48
N VAL A 270 -7.71 20.14 0.66
CA VAL A 270 -7.53 21.45 1.31
C VAL A 270 -8.57 21.70 2.40
N PRO A 271 -8.27 22.56 3.38
CA PRO A 271 -9.26 23.00 4.37
C PRO A 271 -10.42 23.74 3.73
N CYS A 272 -10.14 24.72 2.85
CA CYS A 272 -11.18 25.51 2.18
C CYS A 272 -10.87 25.77 0.71
N PHE A 273 -11.87 26.23 -0.05
CA PHE A 273 -11.71 26.45 -1.49
C PHE A 273 -10.74 27.59 -1.86
N LEU A 274 -10.65 28.64 -1.03
CA LEU A 274 -9.77 29.77 -1.29
C LEU A 274 -8.29 29.35 -1.31
N ASP A 275 -7.95 28.39 -0.46
CA ASP A 275 -6.64 27.77 -0.38
C ASP A 275 -6.24 27.04 -1.67
N CYS A 276 -7.21 26.38 -2.31
CA CYS A 276 -7.02 25.73 -3.61
C CYS A 276 -6.76 26.78 -4.70
N LEU A 277 -7.56 27.85 -4.75
CA LEU A 277 -7.38 28.92 -5.74
C LEU A 277 -6.00 29.57 -5.63
N TYR A 278 -5.52 29.78 -4.40
CA TYR A 278 -4.18 30.30 -4.16
C TYR A 278 -3.09 29.40 -4.75
N LEU A 279 -3.31 28.08 -4.77
CA LEU A 279 -2.40 27.12 -5.40
C LEU A 279 -2.49 27.07 -6.93
N LEU A 280 -3.57 27.59 -7.52
CA LEU A 280 -3.82 27.58 -8.96
C LEU A 280 -3.36 28.84 -9.69
N ASP A 281 -3.15 29.95 -8.97
CA ASP A 281 -2.86 31.30 -9.48
C ASP A 281 -1.92 31.34 -10.71
N GLY A 282 -2.50 31.27 -11.92
CA GLY A 282 -1.83 31.39 -13.23
C GLY A 282 -0.84 30.29 -13.64
N ARG A 283 -0.79 29.14 -12.95
CA ARG A 283 0.34 28.19 -13.05
C ARG A 283 0.16 26.97 -13.95
N PHE A 284 -1.06 26.66 -14.38
CA PHE A 284 -1.32 25.41 -15.13
C PHE A 284 -2.10 25.62 -16.41
N ASN A 285 -1.43 26.19 -17.41
CA ASN A 285 -2.00 26.36 -18.74
C ASN A 285 -2.28 25.03 -19.46
N GLN A 286 -1.95 23.88 -18.86
CA GLN A 286 -2.22 22.54 -19.38
C GLN A 286 -3.14 21.73 -18.46
N LEU A 287 -3.65 22.31 -17.37
CA LEU A 287 -4.50 21.59 -16.42
C LEU A 287 -5.88 21.35 -17.03
N HIS A 288 -6.19 20.09 -17.28
CA HIS A 288 -7.49 19.69 -17.82
C HIS A 288 -8.45 19.26 -16.71
N THR A 289 -7.93 18.65 -15.65
CA THR A 289 -8.76 18.09 -14.56
C THR A 289 -8.25 18.49 -13.20
N LEU A 290 -9.16 18.98 -12.36
CA LEU A 290 -8.87 19.36 -10.98
C LEU A 290 -9.84 18.66 -10.02
N TYR A 291 -9.28 17.83 -9.13
CA TYR A 291 -10.01 17.17 -8.05
C TYR A 291 -9.71 17.90 -6.74
N VAL A 292 -10.74 18.50 -6.14
CA VAL A 292 -10.62 19.23 -4.87
C VAL A 292 -11.43 18.54 -3.79
N TYR A 293 -10.73 18.04 -2.78
CA TYR A 293 -11.32 17.47 -1.57
C TYR A 293 -11.32 18.53 -0.48
N ILE A 294 -12.50 19.06 -0.13
CA ILE A 294 -12.64 20.11 0.88
C ILE A 294 -13.04 19.46 2.21
N THR A 295 -12.26 19.73 3.25
CA THR A 295 -12.45 19.12 4.58
C THR A 295 -13.18 19.99 5.58
N PHE A 296 -13.16 21.31 5.43
CA PHE A 296 -13.94 22.24 6.25
C PHE A 296 -14.83 23.14 5.39
N ILE A 297 -16.13 23.08 5.62
CA ILE A 297 -17.11 23.91 4.91
C ILE A 297 -17.66 24.93 5.89
N TYR A 298 -17.06 26.13 5.92
CA TYR A 298 -17.64 27.27 6.65
C TYR A 298 -18.64 28.07 5.81
N VAL A 299 -18.80 27.75 4.52
CA VAL A 299 -19.55 28.55 3.55
C VAL A 299 -20.53 27.68 2.77
N PRO A 300 -21.78 28.13 2.53
CA PRO A 300 -22.74 27.39 1.71
C PRO A 300 -22.19 27.02 0.33
N GLN A 301 -22.52 25.80 -0.14
CA GLN A 301 -22.01 25.22 -1.40
C GLN A 301 -22.29 26.10 -2.63
N GLU A 302 -23.44 26.78 -2.66
CA GLU A 302 -23.80 27.72 -3.75
C GLU A 302 -22.83 28.90 -3.84
N THR A 303 -22.37 29.43 -2.72
CA THR A 303 -21.41 30.55 -2.68
C THR A 303 -20.02 30.10 -3.13
N ILE A 304 -19.64 28.85 -2.83
CA ILE A 304 -18.39 28.25 -3.30
C ILE A 304 -18.44 28.09 -4.82
N ASN A 305 -19.51 27.52 -5.36
CA ASN A 305 -19.68 27.31 -6.80
C ASN A 305 -19.66 28.63 -7.57
N HIS A 306 -20.34 29.67 -7.08
CA HIS A 306 -20.37 30.97 -7.74
C HIS A 306 -19.00 31.67 -7.72
N LYS A 307 -18.27 31.62 -6.60
CA LYS A 307 -16.92 32.20 -6.51
C LYS A 307 -15.90 31.40 -7.34
N ALA A 308 -16.00 30.07 -7.33
CA ALA A 308 -15.21 29.19 -8.16
C ALA A 308 -15.38 29.52 -9.64
N TYR A 309 -16.63 29.54 -10.12
CA TYR A 309 -16.97 29.83 -11.50
C TYR A 309 -16.40 31.18 -11.97
N TYR A 310 -16.59 32.24 -11.18
CA TYR A 310 -16.11 33.57 -11.53
C TYR A 310 -14.57 33.64 -11.60
N ILE A 311 -13.88 33.01 -10.65
CA ILE A 311 -12.42 33.09 -10.57
C ILE A 311 -11.77 32.19 -11.64
N LEU A 312 -12.30 30.99 -11.86
CA LEU A 312 -11.79 30.08 -12.88
C LEU A 312 -11.95 30.67 -14.29
N ASN A 313 -13.06 31.34 -14.59
CA ASN A 313 -13.25 32.05 -15.86
C ASN A 313 -12.29 33.23 -16.05
N ASN A 314 -11.66 33.73 -14.98
CA ASN A 314 -10.65 34.78 -15.07
C ASN A 314 -9.21 34.22 -15.12
N ILE A 315 -8.99 32.99 -14.64
CA ILE A 315 -7.68 32.33 -14.64
C ILE A 315 -7.46 31.55 -15.94
N PHE A 316 -8.51 30.95 -16.50
CA PHE A 316 -8.43 30.11 -17.68
C PHE A 316 -9.14 30.79 -18.85
N ASP A 317 -8.43 30.89 -19.98
CA ASP A 317 -8.97 31.47 -21.22
C ASP A 317 -10.22 30.68 -21.66
N SER A 318 -11.23 31.39 -22.17
CA SER A 318 -12.63 30.91 -22.26
C SER A 318 -12.87 29.65 -23.10
N ASP A 319 -11.87 29.16 -23.82
CA ASP A 319 -11.96 28.02 -24.73
C ASP A 319 -11.52 26.69 -24.10
N GLU A 320 -10.82 26.70 -22.97
CA GLU A 320 -10.41 25.47 -22.26
C GLU A 320 -11.40 25.10 -21.15
N LYS A 321 -12.07 23.95 -21.31
CA LYS A 321 -12.99 23.41 -20.31
C LYS A 321 -12.23 22.64 -19.24
N ILE A 322 -12.12 23.21 -18.03
CA ILE A 322 -11.64 22.48 -16.86
C ILE A 322 -12.78 21.72 -16.20
N LEU A 323 -12.58 20.42 -15.99
CA LEU A 323 -13.48 19.61 -15.18
C LEU A 323 -13.12 19.76 -13.71
N LEU A 324 -14.05 20.33 -12.93
CA LEU A 324 -13.92 20.44 -11.48
C LEU A 324 -14.82 19.46 -10.77
N TYR A 325 -14.19 18.66 -9.91
CA TYR A 325 -14.90 17.74 -9.02
C TYR A 325 -14.72 18.20 -7.58
N PHE A 326 -15.83 18.57 -6.94
CA PHE A 326 -15.88 18.91 -5.53
C PHE A 326 -16.34 17.71 -4.72
N PHE A 327 -15.48 17.25 -3.81
CA PHE A 327 -15.84 16.25 -2.83
C PHE A 327 -15.95 16.92 -1.47
N LEU A 328 -17.17 16.95 -0.95
CA LEU A 328 -17.47 17.49 0.37
C LEU A 328 -17.39 16.36 1.38
N GLY A 329 -16.34 16.36 2.21
CA GLY A 329 -16.26 15.45 3.34
C GLY A 329 -17.31 15.83 4.39
N LYS A 330 -18.16 14.88 4.79
CA LYS A 330 -18.92 15.03 6.04
C LYS A 330 -17.97 14.84 7.20
N THR A 331 -17.68 15.90 7.95
CA THR A 331 -17.12 15.77 9.30
C THR A 331 -18.22 15.18 10.19
N THR A 332 -18.05 13.94 10.63
CA THR A 332 -18.87 13.32 11.69
C THR A 332 -18.36 13.71 13.05
#